data_AF-A0A7L9J115-F1
#
_entry.id   AF-A0A7L9J115-F1
#
_cell.length_a   1.000
_cell.length_b   1.000
_cell.length_c   1.000
_cell.angle_alpha   90.00
_cell.angle_beta   90.00
_cell.angle_gamma   90.00
#
_symmetry.space_group_name_H-M   'P 1'
#
loop_
_entity.id
_entity.type
_entity.pdbx_description
1 polymer ?
#
loop_
_entity_poly.entity_id
_entity_poly.type
_entity_poly.pdbx_seq_one_letter_code
_entity_poly.pdbx_strand_id
1 'polypeptide(L)'
;MTTDDHLARASDAIVDHLTEHHSCTQSELESRMAERYHFGDTRNIDPHHFTTALRSLTSDGTVGSQRKHTRGTNIDPIETFHLTGSRTRTKIDRAAARKRLLSARYKGWAQGSKRHPHGLIGPAGEAAVRGGLRDTMQPMAPAFGEVHTLLGFKLRGSIDTGGYLVTVDGNGRPMTTLTVPVEVKNLRSWLYPTAQEVYQLLSKCADAQRLVGTDAVLLPTLVCRRAHPTLFWMAGALGFVVIDARRQWVGNVEDQALLEVRNELHFIDLHAGSDPSIRVHDRFSKSRLLEKAPDLAAAWAATADDAPSVDLIHRMRSEKSAAQRHQIMAALRRRSSVRGVRGGW
;
A
#
# COMPACT_ATOMS: atom_id res chain seq x y z
N MET A 1 10.11 -21.97 -11.80
CA MET A 1 9.66 -22.39 -10.46
C MET A 1 8.16 -22.59 -10.52
N THR A 2 7.70 -23.72 -10.01
CA THR A 2 6.29 -23.99 -9.78
C THR A 2 5.80 -23.24 -8.53
N THR A 3 4.49 -23.15 -8.32
CA THR A 3 3.91 -22.62 -7.08
C THR A 3 4.43 -23.38 -5.85
N ASP A 4 4.63 -24.69 -5.99
CA ASP A 4 5.13 -25.57 -4.93
C ASP A 4 6.59 -25.24 -4.57
N ASP A 5 7.43 -24.93 -5.56
CA ASP A 5 8.81 -24.49 -5.32
C ASP A 5 8.85 -23.18 -4.52
N HIS A 6 7.95 -22.23 -4.81
CA HIS A 6 7.86 -20.96 -4.09
C HIS A 6 7.40 -21.16 -2.63
N LEU A 7 6.47 -22.08 -2.40
CA LEU A 7 5.99 -22.41 -1.06
C LEU A 7 7.06 -23.14 -0.23
N ALA A 8 7.75 -24.11 -0.81
CA ALA A 8 8.86 -24.80 -0.15
C ALA A 8 9.95 -23.81 0.29
N ARG A 9 10.37 -22.93 -0.63
CA ARG A 9 11.36 -21.87 -0.34
C ARG A 9 10.90 -20.92 0.77
N ALA A 10 9.61 -20.58 0.80
CA ALA A 10 9.04 -19.74 1.85
C ALA A 10 9.02 -20.45 3.21
N SER A 11 8.66 -21.73 3.24
CA SER A 11 8.66 -22.56 4.44
C SER A 11 10.07 -22.70 5.02
N ASP A 12 11.05 -23.04 4.19
CA ASP A 12 12.46 -23.18 4.61
C ASP A 12 12.97 -21.86 5.21
N ALA A 13 12.71 -20.74 4.55
CA ALA A 13 13.11 -19.43 5.05
C ALA A 13 12.47 -19.08 6.41
N ILE A 14 11.19 -19.46 6.63
CA ILE A 14 10.51 -19.27 7.92
C ILE A 14 11.18 -20.13 9.00
N VAL A 15 11.44 -21.40 8.71
CA VAL A 15 12.06 -22.34 9.66
C VAL A 15 13.47 -21.89 10.02
N ASP A 16 14.28 -21.49 9.04
CA ASP A 16 15.63 -20.97 9.25
C ASP A 16 15.61 -19.71 10.12
N HIS A 17 14.74 -18.75 9.81
CA HIS A 17 14.59 -17.52 10.57
C HIS A 17 14.18 -17.80 12.03
N LEU A 18 13.24 -18.71 12.25
CA LEU A 18 12.82 -19.08 13.60
C LEU A 18 13.88 -19.91 14.34
N THR A 19 14.72 -20.66 13.64
CA THR A 19 15.85 -21.38 14.24
C THR A 19 16.87 -20.39 14.79
N GLU A 20 17.23 -19.38 13.99
CA GLU A 20 18.21 -18.35 14.36
C GLU A 20 17.68 -17.36 15.41
N HIS A 21 16.48 -16.82 15.20
CA HIS A 21 15.95 -15.72 16.00
C HIS A 21 14.92 -16.13 17.05
N HIS A 22 14.55 -17.40 17.11
CA HIS A 22 13.61 -18.03 18.06
C HIS A 22 12.15 -17.57 17.97
N SER A 23 11.88 -16.33 17.57
CA SER A 23 10.53 -15.81 17.36
C SER A 23 10.49 -14.62 16.42
N CYS A 24 9.36 -14.42 15.75
CA CYS A 24 9.11 -13.30 14.84
C CYS A 24 7.63 -12.89 14.83
N THR A 25 7.33 -11.74 14.24
CA THR A 25 5.97 -11.36 13.82
C THR A 25 5.81 -11.53 12.31
N GLN A 26 4.56 -11.61 11.84
CA GLN A 26 4.29 -11.68 10.40
C GLN A 26 4.90 -10.49 9.64
N SER A 27 4.74 -9.26 10.15
CA SER A 27 5.31 -8.07 9.50
C SER A 27 6.83 -8.07 9.46
N GLU A 28 7.51 -8.70 10.44
CA GLU A 28 8.95 -8.91 10.40
C GLU A 28 9.34 -9.89 9.29
N LEU A 29 8.63 -11.02 9.17
CA LEU A 29 8.88 -12.01 8.10
C LEU A 29 8.71 -11.38 6.72
N GLU A 30 7.59 -10.66 6.49
CA GLU A 30 7.36 -9.93 5.25
C GLU A 30 8.52 -8.98 4.93
N SER A 31 8.99 -8.24 5.94
CA SER A 31 10.10 -7.31 5.78
C SER A 31 11.42 -8.01 5.45
N ARG A 32 11.77 -9.06 6.19
CA ARG A 32 13.05 -9.78 6.05
C ARG A 32 13.16 -10.61 4.79
N MET A 33 12.06 -10.89 4.12
CA MET A 33 12.06 -11.90 3.07
C MET A 33 11.47 -11.41 1.75
N ALA A 34 10.50 -10.47 1.78
CA ALA A 34 10.02 -9.81 0.57
C ALA A 34 10.82 -8.55 0.23
N GLU A 35 11.55 -7.98 1.18
CA GLU A 35 12.21 -6.66 1.04
C GLU A 35 13.72 -6.68 1.34
N ARG A 36 14.32 -7.87 1.52
CA ARG A 36 15.74 -8.03 1.87
C ARG A 36 16.68 -7.50 0.79
N TYR A 37 16.35 -7.81 -0.46
CA TYR A 37 17.13 -7.43 -1.63
C TYR A 37 16.44 -6.32 -2.42
N HIS A 38 17.14 -5.78 -3.41
CA HIS A 38 16.58 -4.76 -4.28
C HIS A 38 15.28 -5.26 -4.95
N PHE A 39 14.38 -4.33 -5.26
CA PHE A 39 13.08 -4.66 -5.83
C PHE A 39 13.24 -5.43 -7.15
N GLY A 40 12.51 -6.55 -7.29
CA GLY A 40 12.56 -7.43 -8.47
C GLY A 40 13.63 -8.52 -8.41
N ASP A 41 14.45 -8.56 -7.35
CA ASP A 41 15.40 -9.66 -7.14
C ASP A 41 14.67 -10.99 -6.93
N THR A 42 15.04 -12.03 -7.68
CA THR A 42 14.40 -13.36 -7.66
C THR A 42 14.55 -14.10 -6.32
N ARG A 43 15.49 -13.64 -5.47
CA ARG A 43 15.69 -14.15 -4.11
C ARG A 43 14.66 -13.60 -3.14
N ASN A 44 14.06 -12.44 -3.43
CA ASN A 44 12.90 -12.00 -2.68
C ASN A 44 11.75 -12.99 -2.96
N ILE A 45 10.97 -13.25 -1.93
CA ILE A 45 9.79 -14.11 -2.03
C ILE A 45 8.56 -13.22 -1.86
N ASP A 46 7.55 -13.43 -2.70
CA ASP A 46 6.35 -12.59 -2.62
C ASP A 46 5.59 -12.82 -1.29
N PRO A 47 5.02 -11.75 -0.67
CA PRO A 47 4.39 -11.84 0.64
C PRO A 47 3.25 -12.88 0.74
N HIS A 48 2.56 -13.16 -0.37
CA HIS A 48 1.47 -14.12 -0.39
C HIS A 48 1.97 -15.58 -0.21
N HIS A 49 3.17 -15.92 -0.70
CA HIS A 49 3.77 -17.23 -0.45
C HIS A 49 4.10 -17.41 1.03
N PHE A 50 4.56 -16.36 1.73
CA PHE A 50 4.78 -16.43 3.19
C PHE A 50 3.50 -16.63 3.97
N THR A 51 2.46 -15.89 3.60
CA THR A 51 1.17 -16.01 4.29
C THR A 51 0.63 -17.44 4.17
N THR A 52 0.75 -18.05 2.99
CA THR A 52 0.33 -19.44 2.76
C THR A 52 1.25 -20.44 3.46
N ALA A 53 2.57 -20.30 3.36
CA ALA A 53 3.54 -21.17 3.99
C ALA A 53 3.42 -21.14 5.53
N LEU A 54 3.33 -19.96 6.13
CA LEU A 54 3.17 -19.80 7.58
C LEU A 54 1.87 -20.43 8.09
N ARG A 55 0.77 -20.30 7.32
CA ARG A 55 -0.49 -21.00 7.65
C ARG A 55 -0.35 -22.51 7.57
N SER A 56 0.33 -23.03 6.54
CA SER A 56 0.60 -24.46 6.40
C SER A 56 1.41 -24.98 7.60
N LEU A 57 2.53 -24.34 7.89
CA LEU A 57 3.42 -24.68 9.02
C LEU A 57 2.74 -24.55 10.39
N THR A 58 1.77 -23.64 10.51
CA THR A 58 0.97 -23.54 11.74
C THR A 58 -0.06 -24.65 11.83
N SER A 59 -0.69 -25.00 10.70
CA SER A 59 -1.71 -26.04 10.62
C SER A 59 -1.14 -27.45 10.82
N ASP A 60 0.09 -27.70 10.35
CA ASP A 60 0.77 -28.98 10.52
C ASP A 60 1.49 -29.13 11.88
N GLY A 61 1.51 -28.04 12.68
CA GLY A 61 2.09 -28.02 14.02
C GLY A 61 3.59 -27.76 14.10
N THR A 62 4.28 -27.59 12.96
CA THR A 62 5.71 -27.26 12.91
C THR A 62 6.00 -25.91 13.59
N VAL A 63 5.12 -24.94 13.37
CA VAL A 63 5.18 -23.59 13.95
C VAL A 63 4.02 -23.38 14.91
N GLY A 64 4.35 -22.99 16.14
CA GLY A 64 3.38 -22.50 17.10
C GLY A 64 3.17 -20.99 16.97
N SER A 65 1.95 -20.52 17.25
CA SER A 65 1.67 -19.09 17.40
C SER A 65 1.22 -18.76 18.83
N GLN A 66 1.54 -17.55 19.28
CA GLN A 66 1.06 -17.01 20.55
C GLN A 66 0.63 -15.57 20.34
N ARG A 67 -0.56 -15.24 20.84
CA ARG A 67 -1.11 -13.89 20.77
C ARG A 67 -1.25 -13.32 22.17
N LYS A 68 -0.47 -12.28 22.48
CA LYS A 68 -0.39 -11.71 23.85
C LYS A 68 -0.27 -10.17 23.79
N HIS A 69 -0.81 -9.50 24.81
CA HIS A 69 -0.60 -8.05 24.99
C HIS A 69 0.82 -7.72 25.43
N THR A 70 1.30 -6.54 25.04
CA THR A 70 2.44 -5.89 25.68
C THR A 70 1.94 -5.11 26.89
N ARG A 71 2.63 -5.22 28.03
CA ARG A 71 2.24 -4.55 29.27
C ARG A 71 2.25 -3.02 29.07
N GLY A 72 1.21 -2.34 29.56
CA GLY A 72 1.13 -0.87 29.51
C GLY A 72 0.77 -0.28 28.14
N THR A 73 0.33 -1.10 27.17
CA THR A 73 -0.13 -0.62 25.86
C THR A 73 -1.59 -0.97 25.63
N ASN A 74 -2.39 -0.04 25.12
CA ASN A 74 -3.79 -0.29 24.68
C ASN A 74 -3.86 -0.84 23.25
N ILE A 75 -2.76 -1.42 22.76
CA ILE A 75 -2.65 -1.99 21.42
C ILE A 75 -3.18 -3.43 21.45
N ASP A 76 -3.89 -3.82 20.39
CA ASP A 76 -4.36 -5.20 20.20
C ASP A 76 -3.24 -6.22 20.42
N PRO A 77 -3.57 -7.41 20.97
CA PRO A 77 -2.61 -8.48 21.13
C PRO A 77 -1.84 -8.76 19.85
N ILE A 78 -0.51 -8.83 19.98
CA ILE A 78 0.39 -9.10 18.86
C ILE A 78 0.68 -10.59 18.83
N GLU A 79 0.48 -11.16 17.65
CA GLU A 79 0.82 -12.54 17.36
C GLU A 79 2.31 -12.67 17.04
N THR A 80 2.94 -13.67 17.64
CA THR A 80 4.31 -14.09 17.38
C THR A 80 4.37 -15.56 17.07
N PHE A 81 5.27 -15.94 16.17
CA PHE A 81 5.48 -17.31 15.71
C PHE A 81 6.80 -17.86 16.27
N HIS A 82 6.87 -19.18 16.46
CA HIS A 82 8.04 -19.90 16.97
C HIS A 82 8.00 -21.37 16.55
N LEU A 83 9.15 -22.05 16.53
CA LEU A 83 9.19 -23.49 16.26
C LEU A 83 8.64 -24.30 17.44
N THR A 84 7.76 -25.26 17.14
CA THR A 84 7.21 -26.20 18.13
C THR A 84 8.29 -27.21 18.55
N GLY A 85 8.20 -27.72 19.78
CA GLY A 85 9.12 -28.76 20.28
C GLY A 85 10.55 -28.28 20.61
N SER A 86 10.83 -26.98 20.46
CA SER A 86 12.13 -26.43 20.79
C SER A 86 12.45 -26.51 22.28
N ARG A 87 13.64 -27.00 22.62
CA ARG A 87 14.16 -27.07 24.00
C ARG A 87 14.54 -25.70 24.58
N THR A 88 14.47 -24.61 23.80
CA THR A 88 14.91 -23.27 24.20
C THR A 88 13.76 -22.33 24.57
N ARG A 89 12.74 -22.84 25.29
CA ARG A 89 11.52 -22.10 25.63
C ARG A 89 11.77 -20.70 26.23
N THR A 90 12.73 -20.56 27.13
CA THR A 90 13.12 -19.25 27.71
C THR A 90 13.64 -18.27 26.65
N LYS A 91 14.41 -18.74 25.66
CA LYS A 91 14.89 -17.89 24.55
C LYS A 91 13.74 -17.47 23.65
N ILE A 92 12.81 -18.38 23.36
CA ILE A 92 11.59 -18.10 22.60
C ILE A 92 10.74 -17.04 23.30
N ASP A 93 10.44 -17.21 24.59
CA ASP A 93 9.61 -16.28 25.35
C ASP A 93 10.24 -14.87 25.41
N ARG A 94 11.56 -14.80 25.57
CA ARG A 94 12.31 -13.53 25.53
C ARG A 94 12.25 -12.88 24.16
N ALA A 95 12.51 -13.63 23.08
CA ALA A 95 12.42 -13.13 21.72
C ALA A 95 11.01 -12.63 21.40
N ALA A 96 9.98 -13.44 21.67
CA ALA A 96 8.59 -13.10 21.46
C ALA A 96 8.18 -11.84 22.23
N ALA A 97 8.62 -11.68 23.49
CA ALA A 97 8.37 -10.47 24.27
C ALA A 97 9.00 -9.23 23.62
N ARG A 98 10.25 -9.32 23.14
CA ARG A 98 10.93 -8.22 22.44
C ARG A 98 10.20 -7.86 21.13
N LYS A 99 9.84 -8.85 20.31
CA LYS A 99 9.13 -8.62 19.03
C LYS A 99 7.75 -8.01 19.23
N ARG A 100 7.01 -8.42 20.26
CA ARG A 100 5.72 -7.80 20.64
C ARG A 100 5.90 -6.36 21.12
N LEU A 101 6.92 -6.06 21.92
CA LEU A 101 7.19 -4.70 22.37
C LEU A 101 7.45 -3.76 21.18
N LEU A 102 8.32 -4.15 20.26
CA LEU A 102 8.66 -3.35 19.09
C LEU A 102 7.48 -3.20 18.12
N SER A 103 6.72 -4.27 17.91
CA SER A 103 5.52 -4.22 17.07
C SER A 103 4.41 -3.36 17.70
N ALA A 104 4.28 -3.37 19.03
CA ALA A 104 3.35 -2.51 19.75
C ALA A 104 3.75 -1.04 19.62
N ARG A 105 5.05 -0.75 19.72
CA ARG A 105 5.60 0.59 19.51
C ARG A 105 5.30 1.09 18.09
N TYR A 106 5.61 0.29 17.08
CA TYR A 106 5.27 0.62 15.69
C TYR A 106 3.76 0.87 15.50
N LYS A 107 2.91 -0.02 16.03
CA LYS A 107 1.45 0.16 15.98
C LYS A 107 0.99 1.43 16.70
N GLY A 108 1.64 1.81 17.80
CA GLY A 108 1.39 3.07 18.50
C GLY A 108 1.66 4.31 17.63
N TRP A 109 2.68 4.27 16.77
CA TRP A 109 2.91 5.32 15.78
C TRP A 109 1.87 5.31 14.65
N ALA A 110 1.32 4.14 14.32
CA ALA A 110 0.37 3.97 13.22
C ALA A 110 -1.09 4.33 13.60
N GLN A 111 -1.58 3.86 14.74
CA GLN A 111 -3.00 3.89 15.13
C GLN A 111 -3.46 5.20 15.76
N GLY A 112 -2.52 6.04 16.20
CA GLY A 112 -2.83 7.27 16.90
C GLY A 112 -2.90 7.14 18.42
N SER A 113 -2.82 8.29 19.07
CA SER A 113 -2.89 8.47 20.52
C SER A 113 -3.75 9.69 20.84
N LYS A 114 -4.08 9.93 22.12
CA LYS A 114 -4.77 11.17 22.52
C LYS A 114 -4.05 12.44 22.04
N ARG A 115 -2.71 12.43 22.01
CA ARG A 115 -1.89 13.56 21.55
C ARG A 115 -1.81 13.65 20.01
N HIS A 116 -1.86 12.51 19.33
CA HIS A 116 -1.76 12.39 17.88
C HIS A 116 -2.89 11.49 17.36
N PRO A 117 -4.13 11.99 17.24
CA PRO A 117 -5.30 11.15 16.96
C PRO A 117 -5.22 10.41 15.61
N HIS A 118 -4.48 10.94 14.65
CA HIS A 118 -4.27 10.34 13.33
C HIS A 118 -2.97 9.52 13.22
N GLY A 119 -2.28 9.28 14.34
CA GLY A 119 -0.95 8.68 14.33
C GLY A 119 0.12 9.63 13.81
N LEU A 120 1.33 9.10 13.70
CA LEU A 120 2.51 9.79 13.20
C LEU A 120 2.92 9.30 11.80
N ILE A 121 2.46 8.11 11.40
CA ILE A 121 2.83 7.52 10.11
C ILE A 121 1.97 8.08 8.97
N GLY A 122 0.65 8.06 9.09
CA GLY A 122 -0.26 8.58 8.05
C GLY A 122 0.06 10.03 7.65
N PRO A 123 -0.02 10.98 8.61
CA PRO A 123 0.23 12.39 8.34
C PRO A 123 1.64 12.69 7.79
N ALA A 124 2.67 11.96 8.23
CA ALA A 124 4.02 12.15 7.72
C ALA A 124 4.15 11.71 6.25
N GLY A 125 3.47 10.62 5.88
CA GLY A 125 3.40 10.17 4.49
C GLY A 125 2.67 11.18 3.61
N GLU A 126 1.52 11.69 4.06
CA GLU A 126 0.79 12.73 3.35
C GLU A 126 1.64 14.00 3.16
N ALA A 127 2.31 14.47 4.21
CA ALA A 127 3.17 15.64 4.14
C ALA A 127 4.34 15.45 3.16
N ALA A 128 4.98 14.28 3.15
CA ALA A 128 6.03 13.95 2.19
C ALA A 128 5.52 13.94 0.74
N VAL A 129 4.30 13.42 0.50
CA VAL A 129 3.66 13.45 -0.82
C VAL A 129 3.32 14.88 -1.24
N ARG A 130 2.68 15.67 -0.36
CA ARG A 130 2.39 17.10 -0.62
C ARG A 130 3.67 17.86 -0.98
N GLY A 131 4.75 17.64 -0.23
CA GLY A 131 6.06 18.23 -0.52
C GLY A 131 6.59 17.85 -1.90
N GLY A 132 6.45 16.59 -2.32
CA GLY A 132 6.86 16.12 -3.65
C GLY A 132 6.02 16.66 -4.82
N LEU A 133 4.81 17.17 -4.56
CA LEU A 133 3.92 17.69 -5.60
C LEU A 133 4.09 19.19 -5.87
N ARG A 134 4.69 19.95 -4.94
CA ARG A 134 4.70 21.44 -4.94
C ARG A 134 5.11 22.08 -6.25
N ASP A 135 6.14 21.53 -6.91
CA ASP A 135 6.72 22.10 -8.13
C ASP A 135 6.25 21.37 -9.40
N THR A 136 5.29 20.44 -9.28
CA THR A 136 4.90 19.53 -10.38
C THR A 136 3.50 19.81 -10.94
N MET A 137 2.63 20.46 -10.18
CA MET A 137 1.24 20.72 -10.58
C MET A 137 0.64 21.89 -9.79
N GLN A 138 -0.46 22.46 -10.29
CA GLN A 138 -1.20 23.49 -9.56
C GLN A 138 -2.08 22.81 -8.50
N PRO A 139 -2.03 23.18 -7.21
CA PRO A 139 -2.85 22.53 -6.18
C PRO A 139 -4.36 22.74 -6.36
N MET A 140 -5.16 21.71 -6.06
CA MET A 140 -6.63 21.81 -5.98
C MET A 140 -7.13 22.45 -4.68
N ALA A 141 -6.34 22.32 -3.61
CA ALA A 141 -6.62 22.87 -2.29
C ALA A 141 -5.37 23.61 -1.77
N PRO A 142 -5.52 24.66 -0.94
CA PRO A 142 -4.38 25.42 -0.42
C PRO A 142 -3.27 24.52 0.13
N ALA A 143 -2.03 24.78 -0.29
CA ALA A 143 -0.85 24.02 0.12
C ALA A 143 -0.95 22.49 -0.08
N PHE A 144 -1.71 22.03 -1.10
CA PHE A 144 -1.95 20.61 -1.35
C PHE A 144 -2.71 19.91 -0.20
N GLY A 145 -3.57 20.65 0.52
CA GLY A 145 -4.40 20.09 1.58
C GLY A 145 -5.44 19.07 1.10
N GLU A 146 -6.26 18.61 2.03
CA GLU A 146 -7.36 17.68 1.76
C GLU A 146 -8.37 18.26 0.76
N VAL A 147 -8.83 17.42 -0.16
CA VAL A 147 -9.80 17.76 -1.19
C VAL A 147 -11.16 17.15 -0.82
N HIS A 148 -12.14 18.00 -0.52
CA HIS A 148 -13.51 17.58 -0.20
C HIS A 148 -14.47 17.67 -1.38
N THR A 149 -14.11 18.45 -2.39
CA THR A 149 -14.90 18.64 -3.61
C THR A 149 -13.98 18.41 -4.81
N LEU A 150 -14.36 17.50 -5.68
CA LEU A 150 -13.62 17.15 -6.89
C LEU A 150 -14.48 17.49 -8.09
N LEU A 151 -14.06 18.50 -8.88
CA LEU A 151 -14.79 18.95 -10.07
C LEU A 151 -16.28 19.29 -9.80
N GLY A 152 -16.54 20.01 -8.71
CA GLY A 152 -17.90 20.36 -8.29
C GLY A 152 -18.66 19.22 -7.57
N PHE A 153 -18.16 17.98 -7.61
CA PHE A 153 -18.75 16.87 -6.87
C PHE A 153 -18.29 16.84 -5.41
N LYS A 154 -19.23 16.90 -4.46
CA LYS A 154 -18.94 16.76 -3.03
C LYS A 154 -18.64 15.30 -2.69
N LEU A 155 -17.44 15.04 -2.20
CA LEU A 155 -16.97 13.71 -1.87
C LEU A 155 -17.56 13.19 -0.55
N ARG A 156 -17.76 11.87 -0.46
CA ARG A 156 -17.99 11.18 0.82
C ARG A 156 -16.66 10.96 1.53
N GLY A 157 -16.27 11.93 2.36
CA GLY A 157 -14.94 12.06 2.97
C GLY A 157 -14.05 13.02 2.17
N SER A 158 -12.75 13.02 2.43
CA SER A 158 -11.74 13.76 1.66
C SER A 158 -10.86 12.81 0.85
N ILE A 159 -10.20 13.35 -0.17
CA ILE A 159 -8.98 12.78 -0.76
C ILE A 159 -7.80 13.55 -0.15
N ASP A 160 -6.70 12.85 0.14
CA ASP A 160 -5.61 13.40 0.95
C ASP A 160 -4.94 14.63 0.33
N THR A 161 -4.85 14.66 -1.00
CA THR A 161 -4.32 15.79 -1.79
C THR A 161 -4.66 15.68 -3.28
N GLY A 162 -4.27 16.67 -4.09
CA GLY A 162 -4.41 16.64 -5.53
C GLY A 162 -4.05 17.95 -6.22
N GLY A 163 -3.90 17.90 -7.54
CA GLY A 163 -3.58 19.06 -8.37
C GLY A 163 -4.02 18.93 -9.82
N TYR A 164 -3.89 20.04 -10.55
CA TYR A 164 -4.11 20.14 -11.99
C TYR A 164 -2.76 20.07 -12.69
N LEU A 165 -2.60 19.06 -13.53
CA LEU A 165 -1.38 18.79 -14.29
C LEU A 165 -1.60 19.14 -15.76
N VAL A 166 -0.85 20.11 -16.26
CA VAL A 166 -0.84 20.46 -17.68
C VAL A 166 0.34 19.74 -18.33
N THR A 167 0.05 18.83 -19.26
CA THR A 167 1.09 18.18 -20.08
C THR A 167 1.41 19.06 -21.28
N VAL A 168 2.62 18.93 -21.85
CA VAL A 168 3.02 19.62 -23.08
C VAL A 168 3.37 18.59 -24.15
N ASP A 169 3.01 18.88 -25.40
CA ASP A 169 3.37 18.05 -26.54
C ASP A 169 4.85 18.23 -26.94
N GLY A 170 5.31 17.47 -27.93
CA GLY A 170 6.69 17.55 -28.44
C GLY A 170 7.08 18.91 -29.04
N ASN A 171 6.12 19.81 -29.26
CA ASN A 171 6.33 21.18 -29.74
C ASN A 171 6.18 22.22 -28.61
N GLY A 172 6.05 21.77 -27.36
CA GLY A 172 5.87 22.65 -26.20
C GLY A 172 4.48 23.25 -26.06
N ARG A 173 3.48 22.74 -26.77
CA ARG A 173 2.09 23.23 -26.67
C ARG A 173 1.39 22.58 -25.48
N PRO A 174 0.66 23.36 -24.66
CA PRO A 174 -0.19 22.79 -23.61
C PRO A 174 -1.22 21.81 -24.19
N MET A 175 -1.27 20.62 -23.62
CA MET A 175 -2.29 19.61 -23.87
C MET A 175 -3.40 19.69 -22.82
N THR A 176 -4.36 18.77 -22.88
CA THR A 176 -5.47 18.68 -21.92
C THR A 176 -4.98 18.65 -20.48
N THR A 177 -5.52 19.55 -19.67
CA THR A 177 -5.29 19.58 -18.23
C THR A 177 -5.88 18.34 -17.57
N LEU A 178 -5.06 17.62 -16.83
CA LEU A 178 -5.47 16.45 -16.07
C LEU A 178 -5.79 16.85 -14.63
N THR A 179 -6.91 16.38 -14.12
CA THR A 179 -7.30 16.49 -12.72
C THR A 179 -6.74 15.28 -11.98
N VAL A 180 -5.76 15.48 -11.11
CA VAL A 180 -5.00 14.40 -10.44
C VAL A 180 -5.35 14.34 -8.95
N PRO A 181 -6.40 13.61 -8.55
CA PRO A 181 -6.64 13.30 -7.15
C PRO A 181 -5.64 12.26 -6.65
N VAL A 182 -5.08 12.49 -5.46
CA VAL A 182 -4.01 11.68 -4.88
C VAL A 182 -4.39 11.17 -3.48
N GLU A 183 -4.44 9.85 -3.31
CA GLU A 183 -4.61 9.20 -2.01
C GLU A 183 -3.30 8.55 -1.57
N VAL A 184 -2.98 8.66 -0.28
CA VAL A 184 -1.71 8.23 0.31
C VAL A 184 -1.95 7.12 1.34
N LYS A 185 -1.24 5.99 1.18
CA LYS A 185 -1.25 4.86 2.11
C LYS A 185 0.16 4.55 2.59
N ASN A 186 0.53 5.16 3.71
CA ASN A 186 1.88 5.06 4.30
C ASN A 186 2.02 3.97 5.39
N LEU A 187 1.06 3.05 5.49
CA LEU A 187 1.12 1.94 6.45
C LEU A 187 1.98 0.78 5.93
N ARG A 188 2.46 -0.06 6.85
CA ARG A 188 3.30 -1.23 6.57
C ARG A 188 2.46 -2.43 6.10
N SER A 189 1.76 -2.23 5.00
CA SER A 189 1.08 -3.30 4.25
C SER A 189 1.55 -3.27 2.80
N TRP A 190 1.53 -4.42 2.16
CA TRP A 190 1.62 -4.52 0.71
C TRP A 190 0.23 -4.31 0.13
N LEU A 191 0.08 -3.34 -0.79
CA LEU A 191 -1.17 -3.18 -1.50
C LEU A 191 -1.24 -4.14 -2.69
N TYR A 192 -2.32 -4.91 -2.71
CA TYR A 192 -2.71 -5.81 -3.78
C TYR A 192 -3.95 -5.26 -4.49
N PRO A 193 -4.29 -5.76 -5.69
CA PRO A 193 -5.57 -5.44 -6.34
C PRO A 193 -6.78 -5.61 -5.41
N THR A 194 -6.76 -6.59 -4.50
CA THR A 194 -7.87 -6.87 -3.58
C THR A 194 -7.91 -6.00 -2.31
N ALA A 195 -6.98 -5.06 -2.15
CA ALA A 195 -6.91 -4.19 -0.98
C ALA A 195 -8.01 -3.12 -1.04
N GLN A 196 -8.75 -2.97 0.06
CA GLN A 196 -9.90 -2.06 0.15
C GLN A 196 -9.47 -0.59 -0.05
N GLU A 197 -8.27 -0.25 0.41
CA GLU A 197 -7.66 1.07 0.35
C GLU A 197 -7.55 1.60 -1.08
N VAL A 198 -7.34 0.72 -2.07
CA VAL A 198 -7.30 1.10 -3.48
C VAL A 198 -8.66 1.68 -3.91
N TYR A 199 -9.74 1.04 -3.50
CA TYR A 199 -11.11 1.39 -3.89
C TYR A 199 -11.68 2.59 -3.15
N GLN A 200 -11.05 3.01 -2.04
CA GLN A 200 -11.38 4.29 -1.39
C GLN A 200 -11.19 5.46 -2.35
N LEU A 201 -10.09 5.47 -3.11
CA LEU A 201 -9.82 6.47 -4.15
C LEU A 201 -10.66 6.21 -5.41
N LEU A 202 -10.64 4.99 -5.94
CA LEU A 202 -11.26 4.69 -7.24
C LEU A 202 -12.77 4.96 -7.23
N SER A 203 -13.47 4.60 -6.16
CA SER A 203 -14.92 4.88 -6.08
C SER A 203 -15.24 6.37 -6.06
N LYS A 204 -14.49 7.18 -5.30
CA LYS A 204 -14.65 8.65 -5.25
C LYS A 204 -14.45 9.27 -6.64
N CYS A 205 -13.43 8.79 -7.35
CA CYS A 205 -13.11 9.28 -8.69
C CYS A 205 -14.11 8.80 -9.75
N ALA A 206 -14.70 7.61 -9.58
CA ALA A 206 -15.70 7.09 -10.50
C ALA A 206 -16.99 7.91 -10.40
N ASP A 207 -17.42 8.21 -9.17
CA ASP A 207 -18.55 9.10 -8.91
C ASP A 207 -18.33 10.49 -9.54
N ALA A 208 -17.15 11.08 -9.30
CA ALA A 208 -16.82 12.39 -9.86
C ALA A 208 -16.76 12.38 -11.39
N GLN A 209 -16.11 11.38 -12.01
CA GLN A 209 -16.01 11.28 -13.48
C GLN A 209 -17.38 11.12 -14.13
N ARG A 210 -18.29 10.33 -13.54
CA ARG A 210 -19.65 10.15 -14.06
C ARG A 210 -20.49 11.42 -14.00
N LEU A 211 -20.24 12.29 -13.02
CA LEU A 211 -20.95 13.57 -12.94
C LEU A 211 -20.50 14.54 -14.04
N VAL A 212 -19.20 14.59 -14.30
CA VAL A 212 -18.60 15.57 -15.24
C VAL A 212 -18.52 15.08 -16.68
N GLY A 213 -18.75 13.78 -16.92
CA GLY A 213 -18.68 13.20 -18.26
C GLY A 213 -17.32 13.43 -18.92
N THR A 214 -17.32 13.97 -20.12
CA THR A 214 -16.11 14.25 -20.91
C THR A 214 -15.54 15.65 -20.69
N ASP A 215 -16.18 16.49 -19.87
CA ASP A 215 -15.78 17.89 -19.68
C ASP A 215 -14.48 18.04 -18.89
N ALA A 216 -14.10 17.00 -18.15
CA ALA A 216 -12.87 16.94 -17.39
C ALA A 216 -12.27 15.54 -17.40
N VAL A 217 -10.94 15.50 -17.36
CA VAL A 217 -10.16 14.27 -17.42
C VAL A 217 -9.55 13.99 -16.04
N LEU A 218 -9.98 12.92 -15.39
CA LEU A 218 -9.41 12.48 -14.11
C LEU A 218 -8.30 11.45 -14.30
N LEU A 219 -7.24 11.58 -13.51
CA LEU A 219 -6.19 10.59 -13.38
C LEU A 219 -6.02 10.20 -11.91
N PRO A 220 -6.78 9.22 -11.41
CA PRO A 220 -6.67 8.78 -10.02
C PRO A 220 -5.25 8.30 -9.73
N THR A 221 -4.65 8.79 -8.65
CA THR A 221 -3.29 8.42 -8.26
C THR A 221 -3.26 7.90 -6.83
N LEU A 222 -2.80 6.66 -6.67
CA LEU A 222 -2.54 6.04 -5.38
C LEU A 222 -1.04 6.07 -5.09
N VAL A 223 -0.64 6.75 -4.02
CA VAL A 223 0.72 6.64 -3.46
C VAL A 223 0.68 5.68 -2.29
N CYS A 224 1.54 4.68 -2.30
CA CYS A 224 1.62 3.72 -1.21
C CYS A 224 3.06 3.38 -0.87
N ARG A 225 3.27 2.90 0.35
CA ARG A 225 4.57 2.44 0.81
C ARG A 225 5.11 1.31 -0.08
N ARG A 226 4.28 0.30 -0.36
CA ARG A 226 4.58 -0.88 -1.19
C ARG A 226 3.36 -1.31 -1.99
N ALA A 227 3.58 -1.70 -3.25
CA ALA A 227 2.57 -2.27 -4.13
C ALA A 227 3.08 -3.57 -4.76
N HIS A 228 2.21 -4.57 -4.84
CA HIS A 228 2.49 -5.80 -5.57
C HIS A 228 2.46 -5.54 -7.09
N PRO A 229 3.29 -6.23 -7.92
CA PRO A 229 3.29 -6.07 -9.38
C PRO A 229 1.91 -6.11 -10.05
N THR A 230 1.03 -7.00 -9.60
CA THR A 230 -0.35 -7.11 -10.13
C THR A 230 -1.17 -5.84 -9.92
N LEU A 231 -0.89 -5.04 -8.89
CA LEU A 231 -1.57 -3.76 -8.70
C LEU A 231 -1.22 -2.76 -9.81
N PHE A 232 0.03 -2.76 -10.31
CA PHE A 232 0.43 -1.91 -11.43
C PHE A 232 -0.20 -2.34 -12.76
N TRP A 233 -0.34 -3.66 -12.96
CA TRP A 233 -1.04 -4.19 -14.12
C TRP A 233 -2.53 -3.83 -14.09
N MET A 234 -3.17 -3.90 -12.92
CA MET A 234 -4.53 -3.39 -12.72
C MET A 234 -4.60 -1.88 -12.98
N ALA A 235 -3.60 -1.13 -12.54
CA ALA A 235 -3.52 0.32 -12.73
C ALA A 235 -3.53 0.70 -14.21
N GLY A 236 -2.69 0.06 -15.02
CA GLY A 236 -2.71 0.24 -16.48
C GLY A 236 -4.02 -0.22 -17.12
N ALA A 237 -4.63 -1.28 -16.59
CA ALA A 237 -5.86 -1.83 -17.14
C ALA A 237 -7.10 -0.97 -16.88
N LEU A 238 -7.20 -0.36 -15.68
CA LEU A 238 -8.34 0.45 -15.27
C LEU A 238 -8.12 1.95 -15.49
N GLY A 239 -6.88 2.39 -15.74
CA GLY A 239 -6.55 3.79 -16.05
C GLY A 239 -6.15 4.65 -14.85
N PHE A 240 -5.58 4.07 -13.79
CA PHE A 240 -5.09 4.85 -12.65
C PHE A 240 -3.57 4.71 -12.48
N VAL A 241 -3.00 5.55 -11.62
CA VAL A 241 -1.56 5.57 -11.33
C VAL A 241 -1.30 4.97 -9.96
N VAL A 242 -0.27 4.14 -9.88
CA VAL A 242 0.28 3.65 -8.60
C VAL A 242 1.72 4.12 -8.48
N ILE A 243 2.02 4.78 -7.36
CA ILE A 243 3.36 5.19 -6.97
C ILE A 243 3.77 4.38 -5.75
N ASP A 244 4.67 3.42 -5.95
CA ASP A 244 5.37 2.72 -4.87
C ASP A 244 6.49 3.61 -4.35
N ALA A 245 6.26 4.21 -3.17
CA ALA A 245 7.19 5.13 -2.52
C ALA A 245 8.47 4.43 -2.04
N ARG A 246 8.37 3.14 -1.67
CA ARG A 246 9.45 2.32 -1.08
C ARG A 246 10.11 2.95 0.15
N ARG A 247 9.39 3.86 0.79
CA ARG A 247 9.76 4.57 1.99
C ARG A 247 8.51 4.70 2.84
N GLN A 248 8.64 4.44 4.12
CA GLN A 248 7.64 4.66 5.12
C GLN A 248 8.08 5.83 5.99
N TRP A 249 7.40 6.96 5.85
CA TRP A 249 7.65 8.12 6.71
C TRP A 249 7.00 7.94 8.08
N VAL A 250 7.68 8.41 9.11
CA VAL A 250 7.18 8.49 10.47
C VAL A 250 7.45 9.91 10.91
N GLY A 251 6.44 10.58 11.49
CA GLY A 251 6.61 11.92 12.03
C GLY A 251 7.64 11.97 13.16
N ASN A 252 7.54 12.99 14.01
CA ASN A 252 8.52 13.17 15.08
C ASN A 252 8.47 11.99 16.09
N VAL A 253 9.50 11.15 16.09
CA VAL A 253 9.71 10.03 17.01
C VAL A 253 11.15 10.05 17.50
N GLU A 254 11.40 9.49 18.67
CA GLU A 254 12.75 9.36 19.21
C GLU A 254 13.62 8.47 18.29
N ASP A 255 14.81 8.96 17.94
CA ASP A 255 15.72 8.28 17.00
C ASP A 255 16.12 6.88 17.47
N GLN A 256 16.42 6.73 18.77
CA GLN A 256 16.76 5.42 19.32
C GLN A 256 15.60 4.44 19.16
N ALA A 257 14.38 4.89 19.44
CA ALA A 257 13.19 4.08 19.32
C ALA A 257 12.90 3.67 17.86
N LEU A 258 13.13 4.59 16.91
CA LEU A 258 13.05 4.33 15.47
C LEU A 258 14.08 3.29 15.04
N LEU A 259 15.35 3.45 15.44
CA LEU A 259 16.44 2.54 15.10
C LEU A 259 16.22 1.14 15.65
N GLU A 260 15.69 1.01 16.88
CA GLU A 260 15.32 -0.29 17.44
C GLU A 260 14.28 -1.02 16.57
N VAL A 261 13.18 -0.34 16.22
CA VAL A 261 12.12 -0.92 15.38
C VAL A 261 12.66 -1.26 13.98
N ARG A 262 13.41 -0.33 13.37
CA ARG A 262 14.02 -0.50 12.05
C ARG A 262 14.94 -1.72 12.02
N ASN A 263 15.87 -1.83 12.96
CA ASN A 263 16.92 -2.84 12.90
C ASN A 263 16.41 -4.21 13.35
N GLU A 264 15.64 -4.28 14.44
CA GLU A 264 15.25 -5.56 15.02
C GLU A 264 14.05 -6.20 14.33
N LEU A 265 13.13 -5.42 13.76
CA LEU A 265 12.05 -5.93 12.90
C LEU A 265 12.40 -5.89 11.41
N HIS A 266 13.61 -5.43 11.08
CA HIS A 266 14.09 -5.26 9.71
C HIS A 266 13.25 -4.31 8.86
N PHE A 267 12.63 -3.29 9.47
CA PHE A 267 11.84 -2.28 8.77
C PHE A 267 12.75 -1.25 8.08
N ILE A 268 13.62 -1.72 7.18
CA ILE A 268 14.71 -0.95 6.57
C ILE A 268 14.24 0.32 5.85
N ASP A 269 12.99 0.33 5.40
CA ASP A 269 12.34 1.42 4.68
C ASP A 269 11.61 2.40 5.61
N LEU A 270 11.75 2.27 6.93
CA LEU A 270 11.15 3.17 7.93
C LEU A 270 12.05 4.38 8.15
N HIS A 271 11.59 5.60 7.91
CA HIS A 271 12.37 6.84 8.06
C HIS A 271 11.64 7.86 8.92
N ALA A 272 12.37 8.57 9.79
CA ALA A 272 11.85 9.73 10.48
C ALA A 272 11.62 10.90 9.51
N GLY A 273 10.78 11.83 9.95
CA GLY A 273 10.45 13.05 9.24
C GLY A 273 9.41 12.88 8.15
N SER A 274 9.18 13.97 7.43
CA SER A 274 8.20 14.08 6.35
C SER A 274 8.79 14.81 5.14
N ASP A 275 10.08 14.57 4.88
CA ASP A 275 10.79 15.19 3.76
C ASP A 275 10.06 14.91 2.44
N PRO A 276 10.06 15.87 1.49
CA PRO A 276 9.46 15.71 0.18
C PRO A 276 9.86 14.39 -0.50
N SER A 277 8.86 13.68 -1.01
CA SER A 277 9.09 12.42 -1.72
C SER A 277 9.66 12.67 -3.11
N ILE A 278 10.97 12.43 -3.28
CA ILE A 278 11.66 12.49 -4.58
C ILE A 278 10.97 11.56 -5.60
N ARG A 279 10.46 10.39 -5.17
CA ARG A 279 9.77 9.47 -6.08
C ARG A 279 8.45 10.02 -6.61
N VAL A 280 7.70 10.76 -5.78
CA VAL A 280 6.46 11.42 -6.21
C VAL A 280 6.82 12.56 -7.17
N HIS A 281 7.77 13.41 -6.78
CA HIS A 281 8.28 14.48 -7.63
C HIS A 281 8.72 13.95 -9.00
N ASP A 282 9.61 12.95 -9.03
CA ASP A 282 10.13 12.33 -10.25
C ASP A 282 9.02 11.73 -11.11
N ARG A 283 7.99 11.16 -10.49
CA ARG A 283 6.88 10.56 -11.23
C ARG A 283 6.07 11.61 -12.00
N PHE A 284 5.92 12.81 -11.45
CA PHE A 284 5.15 13.89 -12.07
C PHE A 284 6.00 14.92 -12.84
N SER A 285 7.32 14.93 -12.66
CA SER A 285 8.24 15.81 -13.40
C SER A 285 8.89 15.13 -14.60
N LYS A 286 8.99 13.79 -14.63
CA LYS A 286 9.64 13.06 -15.73
C LYS A 286 8.67 12.68 -16.84
N SER A 287 9.17 12.75 -18.08
CA SER A 287 8.38 12.59 -19.31
C SER A 287 7.56 11.30 -19.36
N ARG A 288 8.06 10.17 -18.84
CA ARG A 288 7.39 8.87 -19.02
C ARG A 288 5.97 8.75 -18.44
N LEU A 289 5.66 9.40 -17.31
CA LEU A 289 4.25 9.43 -16.86
C LEU A 289 3.46 10.40 -17.74
N LEU A 290 4.02 11.58 -18.00
CA LEU A 290 3.36 12.63 -18.79
C LEU A 290 2.98 12.13 -20.20
N GLU A 291 3.87 11.37 -20.84
CA GLU A 291 3.65 10.69 -22.13
C GLU A 291 2.47 9.72 -22.09
N LYS A 292 2.26 9.03 -20.97
CA LYS A 292 1.21 8.00 -20.81
C LYS A 292 -0.05 8.51 -20.13
N ALA A 293 -0.01 9.70 -19.57
CA ALA A 293 -1.09 10.23 -18.77
C ALA A 293 -2.40 10.39 -19.57
N PRO A 294 -2.38 10.84 -20.85
CA PRO A 294 -3.57 10.85 -21.68
C PRO A 294 -4.20 9.46 -21.87
N ASP A 295 -3.40 8.44 -22.18
CA ASP A 295 -3.87 7.07 -22.38
C ASP A 295 -4.48 6.48 -21.10
N LEU A 296 -3.82 6.69 -19.96
CA LEU A 296 -4.32 6.24 -18.67
C LEU A 296 -5.63 6.93 -18.31
N ALA A 297 -5.73 8.24 -18.54
CA ALA A 297 -6.94 8.97 -18.22
C ALA A 297 -8.11 8.63 -19.17
N ALA A 298 -7.82 8.33 -20.45
CA ALA A 298 -8.81 7.77 -21.37
C ALA A 298 -9.30 6.39 -20.92
N ALA A 299 -8.38 5.52 -20.47
CA ALA A 299 -8.72 4.22 -19.91
C ALA A 299 -9.56 4.35 -18.62
N TRP A 300 -9.30 5.38 -17.80
CA TRP A 300 -10.11 5.70 -16.63
C TRP A 300 -11.50 6.15 -17.00
N ALA A 301 -11.63 7.09 -17.93
CA ALA A 301 -12.92 7.56 -18.43
C ALA A 301 -13.78 6.39 -18.92
N ALA A 302 -13.20 5.47 -19.71
CA ALA A 302 -13.88 4.26 -20.15
C ALA A 302 -14.24 3.29 -18.99
N THR A 303 -13.46 3.30 -17.90
CA THR A 303 -13.80 2.53 -16.69
C THR A 303 -14.95 3.15 -15.91
N ALA A 304 -14.98 4.47 -15.81
CA ALA A 304 -16.04 5.20 -15.10
C ALA A 304 -17.36 5.24 -15.89
N ASP A 305 -17.30 5.19 -17.22
CA ASP A 305 -18.49 5.10 -18.08
C ASP A 305 -19.14 3.71 -18.03
N ASP A 306 -18.36 2.66 -17.73
CA ASP A 306 -18.85 1.29 -17.61
C ASP A 306 -19.55 1.04 -16.25
N ALA A 307 -20.87 1.25 -16.19
CA ALA A 307 -21.66 1.08 -14.97
C ALA A 307 -21.40 -0.24 -14.20
N PRO A 308 -21.33 -1.43 -14.84
CA PRO A 308 -20.94 -2.67 -14.16
C PRO A 308 -19.55 -2.62 -13.48
N SER A 309 -18.55 -2.00 -14.10
CA SER A 309 -17.22 -1.82 -13.47
C SER A 309 -17.31 -0.92 -12.25
N VAL A 310 -18.07 0.18 -12.34
CA VAL A 310 -18.28 1.13 -11.24
C VAL A 310 -18.98 0.46 -10.06
N ASP A 311 -20.02 -0.33 -10.31
CA ASP A 311 -20.70 -1.10 -9.25
C ASP A 311 -19.76 -2.08 -8.54
N LEU A 312 -18.89 -2.77 -9.29
CA LEU A 312 -17.88 -3.65 -8.72
C LEU A 312 -16.84 -2.87 -7.90
N ILE A 313 -16.42 -1.68 -8.35
CA ILE A 313 -15.53 -0.77 -7.60
C ILE A 313 -16.17 -0.34 -6.27
N HIS A 314 -17.45 0.04 -6.28
CA HIS A 314 -18.18 0.39 -5.05
C HIS A 314 -18.29 -0.78 -4.10
N ARG A 315 -18.61 -1.98 -4.61
CA ARG A 315 -18.66 -3.21 -3.80
C ARG A 315 -17.30 -3.55 -3.19
N MET A 316 -16.21 -3.41 -3.95
CA MET A 316 -14.86 -3.61 -3.41
C MET A 316 -14.52 -2.64 -2.27
N ARG A 317 -15.02 -1.39 -2.32
CA ARG A 317 -14.83 -0.42 -1.24
C ARG A 317 -15.57 -0.80 0.04
N SER A 318 -16.76 -1.37 -0.04
CA SER A 318 -17.57 -1.69 1.15
C SER A 318 -17.33 -3.11 1.69
N GLU A 319 -16.81 -4.02 0.87
CA GLU A 319 -16.65 -5.43 1.22
C GLU A 319 -15.51 -5.69 2.23
N LYS A 320 -15.87 -6.25 3.37
CA LYS A 320 -14.95 -6.60 4.46
C LYS A 320 -14.39 -8.02 4.33
N SER A 321 -15.16 -8.94 3.72
CA SER A 321 -14.77 -10.34 3.55
C SER A 321 -13.71 -10.50 2.46
N ALA A 322 -12.56 -11.09 2.82
CA ALA A 322 -11.50 -11.36 1.86
C ALA A 322 -11.97 -12.30 0.73
N ALA A 323 -12.74 -13.34 1.06
CA ALA A 323 -13.25 -14.30 0.08
C ALA A 323 -14.18 -13.62 -0.94
N GLN A 324 -15.08 -12.75 -0.48
CA GLN A 324 -15.97 -12.01 -1.38
C GLN A 324 -15.19 -10.97 -2.21
N ARG A 325 -14.18 -10.31 -1.64
CA ARG A 325 -13.29 -9.43 -2.42
C ARG A 325 -12.59 -10.18 -3.56
N HIS A 326 -12.16 -11.42 -3.34
CA HIS A 326 -11.59 -12.24 -4.43
C HIS A 326 -12.61 -12.56 -5.53
N GLN A 327 -13.87 -12.82 -5.18
CA GLN A 327 -14.93 -13.05 -6.16
C GLN A 327 -15.27 -11.79 -6.97
N ILE A 328 -15.39 -10.64 -6.30
CA ILE A 328 -15.66 -9.34 -6.94
C ILE A 328 -14.48 -8.95 -7.85
N MET A 329 -13.25 -9.13 -7.38
CA MET A 329 -12.01 -8.98 -8.15
C MET A 329 -12.03 -9.81 -9.43
N ALA A 330 -12.39 -11.10 -9.35
CA ALA A 330 -12.50 -11.96 -10.52
C ALA A 330 -13.58 -11.47 -11.51
N ALA A 331 -14.70 -10.93 -11.02
CA ALA A 331 -15.72 -10.32 -11.86
C ALA A 331 -15.21 -9.05 -12.56
N LEU A 332 -14.47 -8.19 -11.85
CA LEU A 332 -13.89 -6.97 -12.41
C LEU A 332 -12.86 -7.29 -13.49
N ARG A 333 -12.02 -8.33 -13.30
CA ARG A 333 -11.08 -8.82 -14.33
C ARG A 333 -11.81 -9.30 -15.59
N ARG A 334 -12.88 -10.08 -15.43
CA ARG A 334 -13.71 -10.53 -16.56
C ARG A 334 -14.29 -9.33 -17.30
N ARG A 335 -14.82 -8.33 -16.58
CA ARG A 335 -15.38 -7.12 -17.20
C ARG A 335 -14.32 -6.31 -17.95
N SER A 336 -13.13 -6.15 -17.37
CA SER A 336 -11.99 -5.49 -18.01
C SER A 336 -11.55 -6.24 -19.28
N SER A 337 -11.58 -7.58 -19.27
CA SER A 337 -11.26 -8.40 -20.45
C SER A 337 -12.27 -8.21 -21.59
N VAL A 338 -13.56 -8.05 -21.28
CA VAL A 338 -14.61 -7.72 -22.27
C VAL A 338 -14.33 -6.37 -22.95
N ARG A 339 -13.66 -5.43 -22.27
CA ARG A 339 -13.23 -4.14 -22.84
C ARG A 339 -11.93 -4.22 -23.65
N GLY A 340 -11.41 -5.42 -23.92
CA GLY A 340 -10.18 -5.63 -24.69
C GLY A 340 -8.88 -5.39 -23.91
N VAL A 341 -8.97 -5.23 -22.59
CA VAL A 341 -7.81 -5.03 -21.72
C VAL A 341 -7.28 -6.38 -21.24
N ARG A 342 -5.97 -6.62 -21.37
CA ARG A 342 -5.36 -7.90 -20.93
C ARG A 342 -5.54 -8.11 -19.43
N GLY A 343 -6.33 -9.11 -19.05
CA GLY A 343 -6.48 -9.58 -17.67
C GLY A 343 -5.27 -10.39 -17.25
N GLY A 344 -4.38 -9.79 -16.48
CA GLY A 344 -3.20 -10.48 -15.92
C GLY A 344 -2.89 -10.11 -14.46
N TRP A 345 -3.71 -9.25 -13.86
CA TRP A 345 -3.59 -8.79 -12.47
C TRP A 345 -4.44 -9.61 -11.52
#